data_AF-A0A183CG85-F1
#
_entry.id   AF-A0A183CG85-F1
#
_cell.length_a   1.000
_cell.length_b   1.000
_cell.length_c   1.000
_cell.angle_alpha   90.00
_cell.angle_beta   90.00
_cell.angle_gamma   90.00
#
_symmetry.space_group_name_H-M   'P 1'
#
loop_
_entity.id
_entity.type
_entity.pdbx_description
1 polymer ?
#
loop_
_entity_poly.entity_id
_entity_poly.type
_entity_poly.pdbx_seq_one_letter_code
_entity_poly.pdbx_strand_id
1 'polypeptide(L)'
;MESPEACDTCLTLSETERLMIAEHTKADWGCRSVFAVESIPNQESGIFYYEVKISAITASVSIGLATKEMPLDKFVGYVKGTYSYDSRGYFWGHEVAGCSHLNKHPFVKVPKFGEGDVVGCGVNLEKRIQN
;
A
#
# COMPACT_ATOMS: atom_id res chain seq x y z
N MET A 1 8.31 -17.37 -9.26
CA MET A 1 7.17 -17.99 -10.01
C MET A 1 6.05 -16.97 -9.94
N GLU A 2 5.92 -16.15 -10.98
CA GLU A 2 4.95 -15.05 -11.00
C GLU A 2 3.53 -15.60 -10.88
N SER A 3 2.72 -14.98 -10.01
CA SER A 3 1.28 -15.21 -9.97
C SER A 3 0.60 -14.11 -10.78
N PRO A 4 0.05 -14.40 -11.98
CA PRO A 4 -0.61 -13.41 -12.82
C PRO A 4 -1.89 -12.80 -12.20
N GLU A 5 -2.32 -13.25 -11.03
CA GLU A 5 -3.58 -12.84 -10.38
C GLU A 5 -3.42 -11.71 -9.36
N ALA A 6 -2.18 -11.25 -9.09
CA ALA A 6 -1.87 -10.29 -8.02
C ALA A 6 -1.56 -8.85 -8.50
N CYS A 7 -1.65 -8.59 -9.81
CA CYS A 7 -1.20 -7.34 -10.44
C CYS A 7 -2.20 -6.86 -11.50
N ASP A 8 -2.50 -5.56 -11.53
CA ASP A 8 -3.29 -4.99 -12.62
C ASP A 8 -2.52 -5.06 -13.95
N THR A 9 -3.21 -5.35 -15.05
CA THR A 9 -2.68 -5.42 -16.42
C THR A 9 -2.00 -4.14 -16.94
N CYS A 10 -2.21 -3.00 -16.28
CA CYS A 10 -1.55 -1.72 -16.62
C CYS A 10 -0.26 -1.48 -15.82
N LEU A 11 0.10 -2.40 -14.92
CA LEU A 11 1.36 -2.38 -14.21
C LEU A 11 2.32 -3.40 -14.83
N THR A 12 3.54 -2.94 -15.10
CA THR A 12 4.64 -3.83 -15.49
C THR A 12 5.45 -4.15 -14.25
N LEU A 13 5.61 -5.44 -13.97
CA LEU A 13 6.51 -5.93 -12.94
C LEU A 13 7.81 -6.38 -13.58
N SER A 14 8.92 -5.99 -12.98
CA SER A 14 10.20 -6.63 -13.25
C SER A 14 10.84 -7.03 -11.93
N GLU A 15 11.26 -8.29 -11.88
CA GLU A 15 12.07 -8.81 -10.79
C GLU A 15 13.54 -8.63 -11.15
N THR A 16 14.28 -7.92 -10.31
CA THR A 16 15.72 -8.12 -10.18
C THR A 16 15.97 -9.02 -8.98
N GLU A 17 17.18 -9.56 -8.80
CA GLU A 17 17.49 -10.55 -7.74
C GLU A 17 17.06 -10.15 -6.31
N ARG A 18 16.67 -8.89 -6.05
CA ARG A 18 16.25 -8.38 -4.73
C ARG A 18 15.08 -7.39 -4.72
N LEU A 19 14.51 -7.00 -5.87
CA LEU A 19 13.52 -5.92 -5.93
C LEU A 19 12.40 -6.23 -6.92
N MET A 20 11.16 -6.00 -6.50
CA MET A 20 10.02 -5.85 -7.41
C MET A 20 9.90 -4.38 -7.79
N ILE A 21 9.92 -4.10 -9.09
CA ILE A 21 9.66 -2.77 -9.66
C ILE A 21 8.24 -2.80 -10.22
N ALA A 22 7.40 -1.84 -9.83
CA ALA A 22 6.08 -1.64 -10.40
C ALA A 22 6.04 -0.31 -11.17
N GLU A 23 5.74 -0.39 -12.46
CA GLU A 23 5.67 0.77 -13.35
C GLU A 23 4.30 0.85 -14.01
N HIS A 24 3.68 2.03 -13.99
CA HIS A 24 2.48 2.32 -14.78
C HIS A 24 2.91 2.81 -16.16
N THR A 25 2.65 1.99 -17.20
CA THR A 25 3.21 2.21 -18.54
C THR A 25 2.21 2.79 -19.54
N LYS A 26 0.96 3.02 -19.12
CA LYS A 26 -0.13 3.51 -19.99
C LYS A 26 -0.51 4.94 -19.63
N ALA A 27 -0.85 5.74 -20.64
CA ALA A 27 -1.36 7.10 -20.44
C ALA A 27 -2.89 7.11 -20.19
N ASP A 28 -3.37 6.25 -19.29
CA ASP A 28 -4.78 6.18 -18.88
C ASP A 28 -5.00 6.60 -17.44
N TRP A 29 -6.16 7.19 -17.16
CA TRP A 29 -6.56 7.56 -15.80
C TRP A 29 -7.22 6.36 -15.11
N GLY A 30 -6.63 5.89 -14.01
CA GLY A 30 -7.20 4.81 -13.23
C GLY A 30 -6.38 4.48 -11.99
N CYS A 31 -7.01 3.89 -10.99
CA CYS A 31 -6.30 3.31 -9.87
C CYS A 31 -5.82 1.92 -10.26
N ARG A 32 -4.58 1.60 -9.89
CA ARG A 32 -3.92 0.33 -10.18
C ARG A 32 -3.16 -0.08 -8.93
N SER A 33 -3.37 -1.30 -8.47
CA SER A 33 -2.69 -1.86 -7.32
C SER A 33 -1.97 -3.16 -7.69
N VAL A 34 -0.96 -3.48 -6.90
CA VAL A 34 -0.25 -4.74 -6.93
C VAL A 34 -0.01 -5.21 -5.50
N PHE A 35 -0.12 -6.52 -5.28
CA PHE A 35 0.25 -7.13 -4.02
C PHE A 35 1.67 -7.70 -4.06
N ALA A 36 2.29 -7.82 -2.89
CA ALA A 36 3.45 -8.69 -2.76
C ALA A 36 3.06 -10.15 -3.07
N VAL A 37 4.03 -10.94 -3.55
CA VAL A 37 3.84 -12.36 -3.89
C VAL A 37 3.36 -13.16 -2.68
N GLU A 38 3.91 -12.87 -1.50
CA GLU A 38 3.54 -13.53 -0.26
C GLU A 38 2.86 -12.55 0.69
N SER A 39 1.85 -13.04 1.40
CA SER A 39 1.27 -12.32 2.52
C SER A 39 2.28 -12.25 3.67
N ILE A 40 2.15 -11.23 4.51
CA ILE A 40 2.89 -11.15 5.77
C ILE A 40 2.74 -12.49 6.53
N PRO A 41 3.85 -13.13 6.95
CA PRO A 41 3.80 -14.40 7.63
C PRO A 41 2.84 -14.36 8.82
N ASN A 42 1.94 -15.35 8.90
CA ASN A 42 0.98 -15.48 9.99
C ASN A 42 1.68 -16.02 11.25
N GLN A 43 2.49 -15.17 11.88
CA GLN A 43 3.21 -15.45 13.12
C GLN A 43 2.42 -14.97 14.32
N GLU A 44 2.50 -15.68 15.46
CA GLU A 44 1.81 -15.28 16.70
C GLU A 44 2.24 -13.89 17.20
N SER A 45 3.49 -13.51 16.92
CA SER A 45 4.00 -12.19 17.22
C SER A 45 5.21 -11.85 16.36
N GLY A 46 5.44 -10.56 16.08
CA GLY A 46 6.66 -10.11 15.41
C GLY A 46 6.50 -8.76 14.72
N ILE A 47 7.60 -8.26 14.18
CA ILE A 47 7.58 -7.04 13.34
C ILE A 47 7.84 -7.45 11.90
N PHE A 48 6.95 -7.05 11.01
CA PHE A 48 7.19 -7.11 9.57
C PHE A 48 7.48 -5.70 9.07
N TYR A 49 8.47 -5.58 8.18
CA TYR A 49 8.92 -4.31 7.66
C TYR A 49 9.35 -4.46 6.20
N TYR A 50 8.95 -3.49 5.38
CA TYR A 50 9.47 -3.33 4.02
C TYR A 50 9.60 -1.84 3.68
N GLU A 51 10.44 -1.55 2.71
CA GLU A 51 10.64 -0.21 2.17
C GLU A 51 10.26 -0.16 0.70
N VAL A 52 9.80 1.00 0.26
CA VAL A 52 9.55 1.31 -1.15
C VAL A 52 10.34 2.55 -1.51
N LYS A 53 11.27 2.40 -2.45
CA LYS A 53 11.98 3.53 -3.04
C LYS A 53 11.12 4.15 -4.15
N ILE A 54 10.97 5.47 -4.11
CA ILE A 54 10.17 6.20 -5.09
C ILE A 54 11.08 6.70 -6.21
N SER A 55 11.04 6.02 -7.35
CA SER A 55 11.82 6.41 -8.52
C SER A 55 11.23 7.58 -9.29
N ALA A 56 9.90 7.71 -9.33
CA ALA A 56 9.19 8.82 -9.97
C ALA A 56 7.73 8.86 -9.47
N ILE A 57 7.12 10.04 -9.44
CA ILE A 57 5.66 10.21 -9.22
C ILE A 57 5.11 11.17 -10.26
N THR A 58 4.24 10.68 -11.15
CA THR A 58 3.50 11.52 -12.11
C THR A 58 2.10 11.88 -11.62
N ALA A 59 1.55 11.13 -10.66
CA ALA A 59 0.23 11.35 -10.09
C ALA A 59 0.22 11.16 -8.56
N SER A 60 -0.26 10.01 -8.08
CA SER A 60 -0.33 9.69 -6.66
C SER A 60 0.07 8.25 -6.46
N VAL A 61 0.94 8.00 -5.48
CA VAL A 61 1.33 6.67 -5.02
C VAL A 61 0.77 6.47 -3.61
N SER A 62 0.25 5.27 -3.34
CA SER A 62 -0.25 4.85 -2.03
C SER A 62 0.44 3.55 -1.64
N ILE A 63 1.04 3.51 -0.45
CA ILE A 63 1.85 2.37 0.04
C ILE A 63 1.24 1.89 1.35
N GLY A 64 0.97 0.59 1.45
CA GLY A 64 0.54 0.01 2.71
C GLY A 64 0.01 -1.41 2.60
N LEU A 65 -0.96 -1.71 3.46
CA LEU A 65 -1.43 -3.06 3.72
C LEU A 65 -2.88 -3.22 3.24
N ALA A 66 -3.13 -4.32 2.57
CA ALA A 66 -4.45 -4.71 2.11
C ALA A 66 -4.70 -6.20 2.34
N THR A 67 -5.97 -6.58 2.42
CA THR A 67 -6.38 -7.98 2.41
C THR A 67 -6.45 -8.49 0.97
N LYS A 68 -6.41 -9.81 0.77
CA LYS A 68 -6.40 -10.42 -0.56
C LYS A 68 -7.67 -10.12 -1.38
N GLU A 69 -8.73 -9.68 -0.72
CA GLU A 69 -10.01 -9.33 -1.34
C GLU A 69 -10.05 -7.90 -1.91
N MET A 70 -9.01 -7.07 -1.70
CA MET A 70 -8.99 -5.72 -2.25
C MET A 70 -8.95 -5.77 -3.79
N PRO A 71 -9.90 -5.11 -4.50
CA PRO A 71 -9.86 -5.04 -5.95
C PRO A 71 -8.63 -4.29 -6.47
N LEU A 72 -8.00 -4.79 -7.54
CA LEU A 72 -6.79 -4.22 -8.13
C LEU A 72 -7.02 -2.88 -8.85
N ASP A 73 -8.28 -2.57 -9.20
CA ASP A 73 -8.69 -1.31 -9.84
C ASP A 73 -8.97 -0.18 -8.81
N LYS A 74 -8.62 -0.40 -7.53
CA LYS A 74 -8.70 0.56 -6.43
C LYS A 74 -7.30 0.79 -5.86
N PHE A 75 -7.13 1.84 -5.06
CA PHE A 75 -5.88 2.09 -4.34
C PHE A 75 -5.98 1.63 -2.87
N VAL A 76 -4.87 1.12 -2.34
CA VAL A 76 -4.73 0.79 -0.92
C VAL A 76 -4.99 2.02 -0.05
N GLY A 77 -5.76 1.85 1.01
CA GLY A 77 -6.26 2.93 1.88
C GLY A 77 -7.62 3.50 1.48
N TYR A 78 -8.15 3.22 0.29
CA TYR A 78 -9.53 3.60 -0.05
C TYR A 78 -10.55 2.55 0.38
N VAL A 79 -10.14 1.28 0.35
CA VAL A 79 -11.00 0.12 0.57
C VAL A 79 -11.05 -0.19 2.07
N LYS A 80 -12.24 -0.52 2.59
CA LYS A 80 -12.39 -0.91 4.00
C LYS A 80 -11.49 -2.09 4.35
N GLY A 81 -10.81 -2.01 5.50
CA GLY A 81 -9.87 -3.05 5.94
C GLY A 81 -8.45 -2.90 5.37
N THR A 82 -8.18 -1.80 4.66
CA THR A 82 -6.85 -1.46 4.15
C THR A 82 -6.28 -0.24 4.89
N TYR A 83 -4.95 -0.12 4.90
CA TYR A 83 -4.23 0.95 5.58
C TYR A 83 -3.13 1.44 4.64
N SER A 84 -2.95 2.76 4.52
CA SER A 84 -1.89 3.27 3.66
C SER A 84 -1.38 4.63 4.08
N TYR A 85 -0.18 4.93 3.60
CA TYR A 85 0.39 6.26 3.54
C TYR A 85 0.50 6.66 2.06
N ASP A 86 -0.17 7.75 1.68
CA ASP A 86 -0.14 8.25 0.30
C ASP A 86 0.75 9.50 0.12
N SER A 87 1.27 9.65 -1.10
CA SER A 87 2.16 10.74 -1.51
C SER A 87 1.57 12.14 -1.38
N ARG A 88 0.25 12.28 -1.27
CA ARG A 88 -0.44 13.57 -1.04
C ARG A 88 -0.44 13.97 0.43
N GLY A 89 0.08 13.12 1.31
CA GLY A 89 0.22 13.39 2.74
C GLY A 89 -1.01 12.97 3.53
N TYR A 90 -1.58 11.81 3.19
CA TYR A 90 -2.67 11.22 3.96
C TYR A 90 -2.30 9.83 4.47
N PHE A 91 -2.67 9.56 5.72
CA PHE A 91 -2.60 8.24 6.33
C PHE A 91 -4.02 7.71 6.51
N TRP A 92 -4.33 6.61 5.85
CA TRP A 92 -5.68 6.03 5.72
C TRP A 92 -5.91 4.81 6.59
N GLY A 93 -7.17 4.58 6.96
CA GLY A 93 -7.63 3.34 7.60
C GLY A 93 -7.53 3.33 9.12
N HIS A 94 -6.87 4.32 9.73
CA HIS A 94 -6.76 4.45 11.18
C HIS A 94 -7.71 5.51 11.74
N GLU A 95 -8.79 5.04 12.38
CA GLU A 95 -9.76 5.92 13.04
C GLU A 95 -9.19 6.44 14.37
N VAL A 96 -8.99 7.75 14.43
CA VAL A 96 -8.51 8.47 15.61
C VAL A 96 -9.34 9.73 15.84
N ALA A 97 -9.32 10.26 17.07
CA ALA A 97 -10.00 11.51 17.38
C ALA A 97 -9.52 12.64 16.45
N GLY A 98 -10.47 13.30 15.77
CA GLY A 98 -10.18 14.39 14.83
C GLY A 98 -9.79 13.94 13.41
N CYS A 99 -9.85 12.64 13.08
CA CYS A 99 -9.64 12.20 11.70
C CYS A 99 -10.77 12.68 10.76
N SER A 100 -10.41 12.88 9.50
CA SER A 100 -11.36 13.17 8.41
C SER A 100 -11.87 11.87 7.81
N HIS A 101 -13.00 11.94 7.11
CA HIS A 101 -13.60 10.78 6.46
C HIS A 101 -13.88 11.08 4.99
N LEU A 102 -13.48 10.17 4.11
CA LEU A 102 -13.91 10.14 2.72
C LEU A 102 -14.65 8.82 2.50
N ASN A 103 -15.91 8.88 2.06
CA ASN A 103 -16.77 7.69 1.89
C ASN A 103 -16.81 6.78 3.12
N LYS A 104 -16.83 7.38 4.32
CA LYS A 104 -16.78 6.71 5.64
C LYS A 104 -15.47 5.99 5.94
N HIS A 105 -14.42 6.21 5.17
CA HIS A 105 -13.09 5.68 5.45
C HIS A 105 -12.22 6.78 6.12
N PRO A 106 -11.63 6.51 7.29
CA PRO A 106 -10.90 7.51 8.07
C PRO A 106 -9.53 7.81 7.47
N PHE A 107 -9.09 9.06 7.61
CA PHE A 107 -7.74 9.47 7.27
C PHE A 107 -7.28 10.69 8.08
N VAL A 108 -5.96 10.83 8.22
CA VAL A 108 -5.30 11.99 8.85
C VAL A 108 -4.25 12.58 7.93
N LYS A 109 -3.94 13.88 8.11
CA LYS A 109 -2.85 14.54 7.38
C LYS A 109 -1.50 14.18 8.00
N VAL A 110 -0.55 13.87 7.14
CA VAL A 110 0.84 13.54 7.47
C VAL A 110 1.77 14.27 6.47
N PRO A 111 3.10 14.26 6.66
CA PRO A 111 4.02 14.77 5.65
C PRO A 111 3.78 14.15 4.26
N LYS A 112 4.20 14.84 3.20
CA LYS A 112 4.18 14.28 1.84
C LYS A 112 5.49 13.55 1.56
N PHE A 113 5.47 12.66 0.58
CA PHE A 113 6.67 12.07 -0.01
C PHE A 113 6.63 12.18 -1.53
N GLY A 114 7.80 12.12 -2.16
CA GLY A 114 7.98 12.31 -3.59
C GLY A 114 9.12 11.49 -4.17
N GLU A 115 9.48 11.83 -5.41
CA GLU A 115 10.63 11.25 -6.10
C GLU A 115 11.92 11.39 -5.27
N GLY A 116 12.68 10.29 -5.16
CA GLY A 116 13.92 10.22 -4.38
C GLY A 116 13.73 9.75 -2.94
N ASP A 117 12.52 9.80 -2.39
CA ASP A 117 12.24 9.35 -1.02
C ASP A 117 12.21 7.81 -0.92
N VAL A 118 12.44 7.33 0.32
CA VAL A 118 12.21 5.93 0.71
C VAL A 118 11.10 5.93 1.76
N VAL A 119 10.04 5.18 1.49
CA VAL A 119 8.88 5.06 2.39
C VAL A 119 8.91 3.68 3.05
N GLY A 120 9.04 3.66 4.38
CA GLY A 120 8.96 2.44 5.17
C GLY A 120 7.53 2.12 5.59
N CYS A 121 7.16 0.84 5.57
CA CYS A 121 5.91 0.33 6.10
C CYS A 121 6.20 -0.80 7.08
N GLY A 122 5.98 -0.51 8.36
CA GLY A 122 6.16 -1.45 9.47
C GLY A 122 4.82 -1.82 10.10
N VAL A 123 4.65 -3.11 10.41
CA VAL A 123 3.53 -3.59 11.22
C VAL A 123 4.04 -4.44 12.36
N ASN A 124 3.52 -4.15 13.55
CA ASN A 124 3.71 -4.97 14.73
C ASN A 124 2.53 -5.95 14.83
N LEU A 125 2.81 -7.23 14.62
CA LEU A 125 1.91 -8.34 14.86
C LEU A 125 1.97 -8.61 16.36
N GLU A 126 1.17 -7.92 17.18
CA GLU A 126 1.00 -8.30 18.58
C GLU A 126 -0.19 -9.24 18.72
N LYS A 127 -0.14 -10.11 19.75
CA LYS A 127 -1.35 -10.83 20.18
C LYS A 127 -2.42 -9.78 20.44
N ARG A 128 -3.55 -9.87 19.71
CA ARG A 128 -4.77 -9.19 20.11
C ARG A 128 -5.22 -9.84 21.42
N ILE A 129 -4.67 -9.41 22.55
CA ILE A 129 -5.21 -9.73 23.86
C ILE A 129 -6.55 -9.01 23.92
N GLN A 130 -7.62 -9.75 23.64
CA GLN A 130 -8.97 -9.30 23.92
C GLN A 130 -9.12 -9.26 25.44
N ASN A 131 -9.17 -8.05 26.00
CA ASN A 131 -9.67 -7.83 27.36
C ASN A 131 -11.19 -7.90 27.38
#